data_AF-A0A510X6X6-F1
#
_entry.id   AF-A0A510X6X6-F1
#
_cell.length_a   1.000
_cell.length_b   1.000
_cell.length_c   1.000
_cell.angle_alpha   90.00
_cell.angle_beta   90.00
_cell.angle_gamma   90.00
#
_symmetry.space_group_name_H-M   'P 1'
#
loop_
_entity.id
_entity.type
_entity.pdbx_description
1 polymer ?
#
loop_
_entity_poly.entity_id
_entity_poly.type
_entity_poly.pdbx_seq_one_letter_code
_entity_poly.pdbx_strand_id
1 'polypeptide(L)'
;MNLLLIRLIIFAVLFFAGLKLYRIYREWKLDRDDLLSPDEGTASQGQMVRCRYCQVHLPETDALRERGDWFCSSAHRDKYLEEQKSD
;
A
#
# COMPACT_ATOMS: atom_id res chain seq x y z
N MET A 1 4.46 16.46 -35.79
CA MET A 1 3.61 16.63 -34.59
C MET A 1 3.74 15.43 -33.63
N ASN A 2 4.96 14.89 -33.46
CA ASN A 2 5.19 13.60 -32.77
C ASN A 2 6.23 13.73 -31.63
N LEU A 3 7.07 14.77 -31.66
CA LEU A 3 8.11 15.04 -30.65
C LEU A 3 7.51 15.42 -29.28
N LEU A 4 6.36 16.11 -29.27
CA LEU A 4 5.66 16.46 -28.02
C LEU A 4 5.02 15.23 -27.35
N LEU A 5 4.49 14.30 -28.15
CA LEU A 5 3.90 13.05 -27.64
C LEU A 5 4.97 12.12 -27.06
N ILE A 6 6.11 11.95 -27.73
CA ILE A 6 7.23 11.15 -27.21
C ILE A 6 7.74 11.72 -25.88
N ARG A 7 7.88 13.05 -25.79
CA ARG A 7 8.34 13.72 -24.57
C ARG A 7 7.34 13.53 -23.42
N LEU A 8 6.03 13.63 -23.69
CA LEU A 8 4.98 13.37 -22.71
C LEU A 8 4.98 11.92 -22.21
N ILE A 9 5.14 10.95 -23.11
CA ILE A 9 5.19 9.53 -22.75
C ILE A 9 6.41 9.25 -21.86
N ILE A 10 7.58 9.81 -22.18
CA ILE A 10 8.78 9.68 -21.34
C ILE A 10 8.53 10.23 -19.93
N PHE A 11 7.92 11.42 -19.81
CA PHE A 11 7.59 11.99 -18.50
C PHE A 11 6.59 11.13 -17.72
N ALA A 12 5.55 10.61 -18.38
CA ALA A 12 4.56 9.74 -17.75
C ALA A 12 5.21 8.45 -17.21
N VAL A 13 6.07 7.81 -18.01
CA VAL A 13 6.78 6.59 -17.61
C VAL A 13 7.76 6.87 -16.45
N LEU A 14 8.52 7.96 -16.51
CA LEU A 14 9.43 8.35 -15.42
C LEU A 14 8.68 8.64 -14.12
N PHE A 15 7.55 9.33 -14.20
CA PHE A 15 6.73 9.64 -13.03
C PHE A 15 6.14 8.37 -12.41
N PHE A 16 5.62 7.46 -13.24
CA PHE A 16 5.03 6.20 -12.78
C PHE A 16 6.09 5.27 -12.17
N ALA A 17 7.26 5.18 -12.80
CA ALA A 17 8.40 4.43 -12.27
C ALA A 17 8.86 5.01 -10.92
N GLY A 18 8.95 6.34 -10.80
CA GLY A 18 9.29 7.01 -9.55
C GLY A 18 8.29 6.72 -8.42
N LEU A 19 6.98 6.80 -8.71
CA LEU A 19 5.93 6.46 -7.74
C LEU A 19 5.99 4.99 -7.32
N LYS A 20 6.18 4.07 -8.28
CA LYS A 20 6.26 2.63 -8.00
C LYS A 20 7.48 2.29 -7.15
N LEU A 21 8.62 2.92 -7.43
CA LEU A 21 9.85 2.73 -6.65
C LEU A 21 9.71 3.33 -5.24
N TYR A 22 9.05 4.48 -5.11
CA TYR A 22 8.78 5.10 -3.82
C TYR A 22 7.85 4.24 -2.94
N ARG A 23 6.86 3.56 -3.52
CA ARG A 23 5.99 2.61 -2.78
C ARG A 23 6.78 1.42 -2.24
N ILE A 24 7.61 0.79 -3.07
CA ILE A 24 8.44 -0.36 -2.67
C ILE A 24 9.50 0.05 -1.63
N TYR A 25 10.13 1.21 -1.82
CA TYR A 25 11.12 1.72 -0.87
C TYR A 25 10.51 2.00 0.51
N ARG A 26 9.24 2.44 0.56
CA ARG A 26 8.54 2.71 1.82
C ARG A 26 8.16 1.44 2.57
N GLU A 27 7.83 0.36 1.86
CA GLU A 27 7.62 -0.98 2.42
C GLU A 27 8.92 -1.54 3.02
N TRP A 28 10.05 -1.39 2.30
CA TRP A 28 11.36 -1.89 2.74
C TRP A 28 11.97 -1.13 3.93
N LYS A 29 11.61 0.15 4.12
CA LYS A 29 12.13 0.94 5.25
C LYS A 29 11.47 0.56 6.58
N LEU A 30 10.18 0.19 6.56
CA LEU A 30 9.44 -0.22 7.76
C LEU A 30 9.89 -1.59 8.27
N ASP A 31 10.22 -2.52 7.36
CA ASP A 31 10.77 -3.85 7.71
C ASP A 31 12.12 -3.76 8.43
N ARG A 32 12.89 -2.69 8.15
CA ARG A 32 14.24 -2.51 8.73
C ARG A 32 14.23 -1.84 10.11
N ASP A 33 13.16 -1.15 10.50
CA ASP A 33 12.99 -0.65 11.87
C ASP A 33 12.55 -1.77 12.83
N ASP A 34 11.84 -2.81 12.33
CA ASP A 34 11.42 -3.97 13.12
C ASP A 34 12.60 -4.89 13.50
N LEU A 35 13.61 -5.01 12.61
CA LEU A 35 14.81 -5.83 12.85
C LEU A 35 15.79 -5.25 13.90
N LEU A 36 15.57 -4.01 14.37
CA LEU A 36 16.41 -3.39 15.42
C LEU A 36 15.77 -3.38 16.81
N SER A 37 14.56 -3.94 16.99
CA SER A 37 13.96 -4.13 18.31
C SER A 37 13.96 -5.61 18.71
N PRO A 38 15.09 -6.17 19.19
CA PRO A 38 15.01 -7.39 19.96
C PRO A 38 14.43 -7.03 21.34
N ASP A 39 13.50 -7.85 21.81
CA ASP A 39 12.95 -7.82 23.17
C ASP A 39 11.80 -6.80 23.39
N GLU A 40 10.56 -7.28 23.31
CA GLU A 40 9.79 -7.66 24.50
C GLU A 40 8.33 -7.99 24.13
N GLY A 41 7.85 -9.16 24.58
CA GLY A 41 6.45 -9.28 24.99
C GLY A 41 5.45 -9.88 24.00
N THR A 42 5.59 -11.17 23.74
CA THR A 42 4.49 -12.18 23.77
C THR A 42 3.07 -11.63 24.02
N ALA A 43 2.25 -11.42 22.97
CA ALA A 43 0.77 -11.62 22.99
C ALA A 43 0.02 -11.13 21.73
N SER A 44 0.63 -11.11 20.54
CA SER A 44 -0.19 -10.99 19.32
C SER A 44 0.43 -11.84 18.23
N GLN A 45 0.12 -13.13 18.26
CA GLN A 45 0.18 -13.95 17.06
C GLN A 45 -0.83 -13.34 16.08
N GLY A 46 -0.34 -12.37 15.32
CA GLY A 46 -1.12 -11.42 14.55
C GLY A 46 -2.09 -12.15 13.64
N GLN A 47 -3.38 -11.93 13.88
CA GLN A 47 -4.42 -12.33 12.96
C GLN A 47 -4.09 -11.70 11.61
N MET A 48 -3.70 -12.54 10.64
CA MET A 48 -3.38 -12.08 9.30
C MET A 48 -4.69 -11.76 8.61
N VAL A 49 -4.90 -10.48 8.33
CA VAL A 49 -6.09 -10.00 7.64
C VAL A 49 -5.74 -9.67 6.21
N ARG A 50 -6.70 -9.85 5.32
CA ARG A 50 -6.51 -9.64 3.89
C ARG A 50 -7.10 -8.30 3.49
N CYS A 51 -6.30 -7.46 2.83
CA CYS A 51 -6.80 -6.22 2.29
C CYS A 51 -7.88 -6.48 1.23
N ARG A 52 -9.06 -5.87 1.36
CA ARG A 52 -10.18 -6.08 0.42
C ARG A 52 -9.89 -5.57 -0.99
N TYR A 53 -9.08 -4.52 -1.10
CA TYR A 53 -8.73 -3.88 -2.38
C TYR A 53 -7.57 -4.59 -3.10
N CYS A 54 -6.40 -4.69 -2.46
CA CYS A 54 -5.20 -5.28 -3.08
C CYS A 54 -5.01 -6.77 -2.80
N GLN A 55 -5.84 -7.37 -1.95
CA GLN A 55 -5.80 -8.81 -1.59
C GLN A 55 -4.51 -9.29 -0.91
N VAL A 56 -3.64 -8.36 -0.50
CA VAL A 56 -2.41 -8.64 0.26
C VAL A 56 -2.75 -9.03 1.70
N HIS A 57 -2.00 -9.98 2.25
CA HIS A 57 -2.09 -10.39 3.65
C HIS A 57 -1.12 -9.53 4.49
N LEU A 58 -1.64 -8.94 5.56
CA LEU A 58 -0.93 -8.05 6.49
C LEU A 58 -1.39 -8.39 7.92
N PRO A 59 -0.55 -8.23 8.96
CA PRO A 59 -1.01 -8.32 10.34
C PRO A 59 -2.14 -7.32 10.63
N GLU A 60 -3.13 -7.75 11.42
CA GLU A 60 -4.26 -6.90 11.85
C GLU A 60 -3.82 -5.59 12.50
N THR A 61 -2.69 -5.60 13.22
CA THR A 61 -2.12 -4.41 13.89
C THR A 61 -1.82 -3.27 12.91
N ASP A 62 -1.49 -3.59 11.66
CA ASP A 62 -1.17 -2.62 10.61
C ASP A 62 -2.33 -2.40 9.64
N ALA A 63 -3.41 -3.17 9.79
CA ALA A 63 -4.56 -3.08 8.91
C ALA A 63 -5.57 -2.05 9.41
N LEU A 64 -5.98 -1.17 8.50
CA LEU A 64 -7.10 -0.25 8.73
C LEU A 64 -8.41 -1.01 8.58
N ARG A 65 -9.21 -1.03 9.64
CA ARG A 65 -10.56 -1.60 9.65
C ARG A 65 -11.59 -0.53 9.28
N GLU A 66 -12.36 -0.76 8.22
CA GLU A 66 -13.45 0.12 7.82
C GLU A 66 -14.68 -0.70 7.45
N ARG A 67 -15.81 -0.47 8.13
CA ARG A 67 -17.11 -1.13 7.87
C ARG A 67 -17.08 -2.68 7.83
N GLY A 68 -16.08 -3.30 8.46
CA GLY A 68 -15.92 -4.76 8.49
C GLY A 68 -14.94 -5.31 7.46
N ASP A 69 -14.43 -4.47 6.55
CA ASP A 69 -13.36 -4.80 5.63
C ASP A 69 -12.00 -4.28 6.15
N TRP A 70 -10.94 -4.98 5.74
CA TRP A 70 -9.56 -4.65 6.12
C TRP A 70 -8.82 -4.00 4.95
N PHE A 71 -7.98 -3.02 5.23
CA PHE A 71 -7.20 -2.30 4.23
C PHE A 71 -5.76 -2.07 4.68
N CYS A 72 -4.80 -2.26 3.78
CA CYS A 72 -3.39 -2.03 4.10
C CYS A 72 -3.02 -0.53 4.15
N SER A 73 -3.90 0.37 3.70
CA SER A 73 -3.70 1.82 3.76
C SER A 73 -5.02 2.57 3.57
N SER A 74 -5.07 3.82 4.04
CA SER A 74 -6.23 4.71 3.85
C SER A 74 -6.52 4.94 2.36
N ALA A 75 -5.48 5.03 1.52
CA ALA A 75 -5.64 5.19 0.08
C ALA A 75 -6.41 4.01 -0.56
N HIS A 76 -6.15 2.77 -0.13
CA HIS A 76 -6.88 1.60 -0.64
C HIS A 76 -8.31 1.53 -0.11
N ARG A 77 -8.53 1.92 1.14
CA ARG A 77 -9.88 2.09 1.69
C ARG A 77 -10.67 3.11 0.87
N ASP A 78 -10.08 4.29 0.64
CA ASP A 78 -10.76 5.39 -0.04
C ASP A 78 -11.09 5.00 -1.49
N LYS A 79 -10.14 4.37 -2.20
CA LYS A 79 -10.38 3.80 -3.54
C LYS A 79 -11.51 2.77 -3.56
N TYR A 80 -11.55 1.87 -2.59
CA TYR A 80 -12.61 0.87 -2.50
C TYR A 80 -13.98 1.50 -2.22
N LEU A 81 -14.03 2.52 -1.36
CA LEU A 81 -15.26 3.26 -1.07
C LEU A 81 -15.73 4.11 -2.25
N GLU A 82 -14.81 4.68 -3.02
CA GLU A 82 -15.10 5.39 -4.27
C GLU A 82 -15.75 4.44 -5.29
N GLU A 83 -15.16 3.26 -5.50
CA GLU A 83 -15.69 2.24 -6.44
C GLU A 83 -17.08 1.73 -6.01
N GLN A 84 -17.30 1.49 -4.72
CA GLN A 84 -18.62 1.05 -4.21
C GLN A 84 -19.71 2.12 -4.28
N LYS A 85 -19.36 3.40 -4.42
CA LYS A 85 -20.35 4.48 -4.56
C LYS A 85 -20.79 4.67 -6.02
N SER A 86 -20.04 4.12 -6.96
CA SER A 86 -20.31 4.21 -8.40
C SER A 86 -21.17 3.07 -8.97
N ASP A 87 -21.44 2.02 -8.19
CA ASP A 87 -22.49 1.02 -8.43
C ASP A 87 -23.81 1.44 -7.74
#